data_AF-A0A381I543-F1
#
_entry.id   AF-A0A381I543-F1
#
_cell.length_a   1.000
_cell.length_b   1.000
_cell.length_c   1.000
_cell.angle_alpha   90.00
_cell.angle_beta   90.00
_cell.angle_gamma   90.00
#
_symmetry.space_group_name_H-M   'P 1'
#
loop_
_entity.id
_entity.type
_entity.pdbx_description
1 polymer ?
#
loop_
_entity_poly.entity_id
_entity_poly.type
_entity_poly.pdbx_seq_one_letter_code
_entity_poly.pdbx_strand_id
1 'polypeptide(L)'
;MREYIAFTKKEFKENLRNYKLFSLIILFLIFGISSPISAKFMPDLIAHFAPTLKVTAAPTALDSWTQFFSNISGLGMSLTLIIFVIFYQMNILKGHLLLC
;
A
#
# COMPACT_ATOMS: atom_id res chain seq x y z
N MET A 1 -30.93 -0.24 -15.19
CA MET A 1 -29.71 0.62 -15.06
C MET A 1 -29.75 1.50 -13.80
N ARG A 2 -30.84 2.25 -13.50
CA ARG A 2 -30.96 3.10 -12.29
C ARG A 2 -30.76 2.34 -10.97
N GLU A 3 -31.32 1.14 -10.85
CA GLU A 3 -31.20 0.33 -9.63
C GLU A 3 -29.76 -0.10 -9.33
N TYR A 4 -29.00 -0.51 -10.36
CA TYR A 4 -27.58 -0.84 -10.22
C TYR A 4 -26.76 0.36 -9.76
N ILE A 5 -27.03 1.55 -10.32
CA ILE A 5 -26.34 2.78 -9.93
C ILE A 5 -26.68 3.16 -8.48
N ALA A 6 -27.94 2.99 -8.05
CA ALA A 6 -28.35 3.24 -6.67
C ALA A 6 -27.68 2.27 -5.68
N PHE A 7 -27.57 0.99 -6.05
CA PHE A 7 -26.89 -0.03 -5.26
C PHE A 7 -25.39 0.25 -5.13
N THR A 8 -24.68 0.51 -6.24
CA THR A 8 -23.25 0.83 -6.21
C THR A 8 -22.96 2.10 -5.42
N LYS A 9 -23.83 3.12 -5.50
CA LYS A 9 -23.67 4.37 -4.73
C LYS A 9 -23.86 4.15 -3.22
N LYS A 10 -24.74 3.22 -2.84
CA LYS A 10 -24.93 2.82 -1.44
C LYS A 10 -23.71 2.08 -0.89
N GLU A 11 -23.20 1.09 -1.63
CA GLU A 11 -21.99 0.35 -1.25
C GLU A 11 -20.75 1.25 -1.19
N PHE A 12 -20.58 2.17 -2.14
CA PHE A 12 -19.44 3.10 -2.14
C PHE A 12 -19.43 4.02 -0.92
N LYS A 13 -20.61 4.53 -0.54
CA LYS A 13 -20.78 5.38 0.66
C LYS A 13 -20.45 4.60 1.94
N GLU A 14 -20.79 3.32 1.98
CA GLU A 14 -20.50 2.44 3.11
C GLU A 14 -19.01 2.05 3.19
N ASN A 15 -18.36 1.84 2.04
CA ASN A 15 -16.92 1.66 1.94
C ASN A 15 -16.14 2.89 2.43
N LEU A 16 -16.63 4.10 2.11
CA LEU A 16 -16.03 5.36 2.55
C LEU A 16 -16.23 5.58 4.06
N ARG A 17 -17.42 5.26 4.60
CA ARG A 17 -17.75 5.44 6.03
C ARG A 17 -17.06 4.44 6.95
N ASN A 18 -16.78 3.22 6.48
CA ASN A 18 -16.08 2.18 7.26
C ASN A 18 -14.55 2.30 7.22
N TYR A 19 -13.99 3.43 6.76
CA TYR A 19 -12.53 3.66 6.70
C TYR A 19 -11.75 2.65 5.85
N LYS A 20 -12.42 1.86 5.00
CA LYS A 20 -11.78 0.87 4.13
C LYS A 20 -10.91 1.52 3.04
N LEU A 21 -11.30 2.72 2.61
CA LEU A 21 -10.46 3.57 1.74
C LEU A 21 -9.30 4.22 2.52
N PHE A 22 -9.51 4.54 3.80
CA PHE A 22 -8.45 5.08 4.66
C PHE A 22 -7.32 4.06 4.89
N SER A 23 -7.62 2.77 5.03
CA SER A 23 -6.57 1.75 5.17
C SER A 23 -5.63 1.68 3.97
N LEU A 24 -6.13 1.90 2.75
CA LEU A 24 -5.29 1.94 1.54
C LEU A 24 -4.38 3.16 1.53
N ILE A 25 -4.90 4.33 1.93
CA ILE A 25 -4.11 5.56 2.03
C ILE A 25 -3.02 5.42 3.10
N ILE A 26 -3.33 4.84 4.25
CA ILE A 26 -2.37 4.61 5.33
C ILE A 26 -1.26 3.65 4.89
N LEU A 27 -1.58 2.56 4.18
CA LEU A 27 -0.55 1.68 3.63
C LEU A 27 0.36 2.43 2.65
N PHE A 28 -0.21 3.24 1.78
CA PHE A 28 0.57 4.02 0.81
C PHE A 28 1.51 5.01 1.52
N LEU A 29 1.07 5.62 2.62
CA LEU A 29 1.89 6.50 3.44
C LEU A 29 3.02 5.74 4.14
N ILE A 30 2.75 4.55 4.71
CA ILE A 30 3.77 3.72 5.38
C ILE A 30 4.84 3.30 4.36
N PHE A 31 4.45 2.85 3.18
CA PHE A 31 5.39 2.50 2.11
C PHE A 31 6.13 3.72 1.56
N GLY A 32 5.44 4.86 1.46
CA GLY A 32 6.01 6.17 1.10
C GLY A 32 7.14 6.60 2.01
N ILE A 33 6.92 6.51 3.33
CA ILE A 33 7.87 6.92 4.35
C ILE A 33 9.01 5.89 4.51
N SER A 34 8.73 4.61 4.27
CA SER A 34 9.73 3.54 4.35
C SER A 34 10.88 3.70 3.33
N SER A 35 10.59 4.26 2.14
CA SER A 35 11.62 4.49 1.10
C SER A 35 12.76 5.42 1.53
N PRO A 36 12.52 6.67 1.98
CA PRO A 36 13.60 7.57 2.42
C PRO A 36 14.29 7.08 3.70
N ILE A 37 13.57 6.38 4.58
CA ILE A 37 14.16 5.69 5.74
C ILE A 37 15.17 4.65 5.25
N SER A 38 14.77 3.77 4.34
CA SER A 38 15.64 2.72 3.82
C SER A 38 16.89 3.30 3.14
N ALA A 39 16.74 4.34 2.32
CA ALA A 39 17.88 4.99 1.68
C ALA A 39 18.89 5.59 2.67
N LYS A 40 18.45 6.07 3.83
CA LYS A 40 19.32 6.61 4.87
C LYS A 40 20.04 5.52 5.68
N PHE A 41 19.36 4.43 6.01
CA PHE A 41 19.91 3.36 6.85
C PHE A 41 20.68 2.29 6.07
N MET A 42 20.41 2.12 4.77
CA MET A 42 21.11 1.15 3.92
C MET A 42 22.63 1.34 3.86
N PRO A 43 23.19 2.56 3.67
CA PRO A 43 24.64 2.74 3.62
C PRO A 43 25.31 2.40 4.95
N ASP A 44 24.71 2.77 6.09
CA ASP A 44 25.23 2.43 7.42
C ASP A 44 25.19 0.92 7.69
N LEU A 45 24.15 0.23 7.22
CA LEU A 45 24.04 -1.23 7.32
C LEU A 45 25.12 -1.92 6.50
N ILE A 46 25.33 -1.48 5.24
CA ILE A 46 26.37 -2.05 4.36
C ILE A 46 27.76 -1.80 4.95
N ALA A 47 28.01 -0.62 5.55
CA ALA A 47 29.28 -0.32 6.19
C ALA A 47 29.60 -1.27 7.37
N HIS A 48 28.58 -1.72 8.12
CA HIS A 48 28.77 -2.65 9.25
C HIS A 48 28.91 -4.12 8.80
N PHE A 49 28.21 -4.54 7.74
CA PHE A 49 28.18 -5.95 7.32
C PHE A 49 29.19 -6.28 6.20
N ALA A 50 29.64 -5.29 5.41
CA ALA A 50 30.53 -5.48 4.28
C ALA A 50 31.52 -4.30 4.13
N PRO A 51 32.53 -4.19 5.03
CA PRO A 51 33.45 -3.05 5.06
C PRO A 51 34.34 -2.89 3.82
N THR A 52 34.41 -3.92 2.95
CA THR A 52 35.16 -3.89 1.69
C THR A 52 34.37 -3.30 0.52
N LEU A 53 33.03 -3.20 0.64
CA LEU A 53 32.20 -2.53 -0.35
C LEU A 53 32.19 -1.04 -0.04
N LYS A 54 33.12 -0.29 -0.64
CA LYS A 54 33.07 1.18 -0.62
C LYS A 54 31.80 1.65 -1.33
N VAL A 55 30.78 1.99 -0.57
CA VAL A 55 29.61 2.74 -1.06
C VAL A 55 30.10 4.16 -1.35
N THR A 56 30.55 4.40 -2.59
CA THR A 56 31.27 5.63 -2.99
C THR A 56 30.37 6.85 -3.20
N ALA A 57 29.06 6.72 -3.08
CA ALA A 57 28.13 7.84 -3.21
C ALA A 57 27.05 7.73 -2.14
N ALA A 58 26.85 8.81 -1.38
CA ALA A 58 25.67 8.94 -0.54
C ALA A 58 24.43 8.87 -1.45
N PRO A 59 23.46 7.99 -1.18
CA PRO A 59 22.29 7.86 -2.03
C PRO A 59 21.58 9.21 -2.13
N THR A 60 21.39 9.67 -3.36
CA THR A 60 20.78 10.97 -3.64
C THR A 60 19.26 10.85 -3.49
N ALA A 61 18.57 11.98 -3.31
CA ALA A 61 17.10 11.98 -3.25
C ALA A 61 16.44 11.33 -4.48
N LEU A 62 17.11 11.38 -5.64
CA LEU A 62 16.69 10.71 -6.88
C LEU A 62 16.78 9.18 -6.80
N ASP A 63 17.77 8.63 -6.11
CA ASP A 63 17.93 7.18 -5.95
C ASP A 63 16.86 6.61 -5.03
N SER A 64 16.51 7.36 -3.98
CA SER A 64 15.38 7.03 -3.11
C SER A 64 14.05 7.04 -3.88
N TRP A 65 13.89 8.00 -4.80
CA TRP A 65 12.69 8.12 -5.64
C TRP A 65 12.54 6.96 -6.63
N THR A 66 13.61 6.56 -7.31
CA THR A 66 13.58 5.42 -8.24
C THR A 66 13.39 4.09 -7.51
N GLN A 67 13.96 3.97 -6.30
CA GLN A 67 13.76 2.82 -5.42
C GLN A 67 12.33 2.76 -4.85
N PHE A 68 11.70 3.91 -4.57
CA PHE A 68 10.29 3.97 -4.21
C PHE A 68 9.40 3.49 -5.35
N PHE A 69 9.59 4.02 -6.56
CA PHE A 69 8.74 3.71 -7.72
C PHE A 69 8.80 2.24 -8.14
N SER A 70 9.98 1.64 -8.05
CA SER A 70 10.17 0.21 -8.35
C SER A 70 9.50 -0.69 -7.31
N ASN A 71 9.50 -0.31 -6.03
CA ASN A 71 8.87 -1.09 -4.97
C ASN A 71 7.35 -0.89 -4.92
N ILE A 72 6.85 0.32 -5.16
CA ILE A 72 5.41 0.60 -5.07
C ILE A 72 4.61 -0.01 -6.22
N SER A 73 5.21 -0.11 -7.41
CA SER A 73 4.58 -0.73 -8.57
C SER A 73 4.38 -2.24 -8.40
N GLY A 74 5.30 -2.95 -7.72
CA GLY A 74 5.17 -4.38 -7.45
C GLY A 74 4.47 -4.71 -6.12
N LEU A 75 5.07 -4.29 -5.01
CA LEU A 75 4.58 -4.60 -3.67
C LEU A 75 3.34 -3.76 -3.31
N GLY A 76 3.29 -2.49 -3.71
CA GLY A 76 2.14 -1.63 -3.44
C GLY A 76 0.87 -2.09 -4.16
N MET A 77 0.99 -2.51 -5.43
CA MET A 77 -0.15 -3.06 -6.19
C MET A 77 -0.62 -4.40 -5.65
N SER A 78 0.28 -5.32 -5.33
CA SER A 78 -0.09 -6.63 -4.78
C SER A 78 -0.79 -6.53 -3.41
N LEU A 79 -0.30 -5.69 -2.51
CA LEU A 79 -0.95 -5.44 -1.21
C LEU A 79 -2.33 -4.80 -1.35
N THR A 80 -2.48 -3.86 -2.29
CA THR A 80 -3.79 -3.24 -2.59
C THR A 80 -4.80 -4.27 -3.06
N LEU A 81 -4.40 -5.20 -3.94
CA LEU A 81 -5.26 -6.28 -4.42
C LEU A 81 -5.65 -7.24 -3.29
N ILE A 82 -4.71 -7.65 -2.45
CA ILE A 82 -4.98 -8.54 -1.31
C ILE A 82 -6.01 -7.91 -0.37
N ILE A 83 -5.83 -6.64 -0.02
CA ILE A 83 -6.73 -5.90 0.85
C ILE A 83 -8.12 -5.76 0.21
N PHE A 84 -8.18 -5.49 -1.10
CA PHE A 84 -9.43 -5.42 -1.84
C PHE A 84 -10.18 -6.76 -1.79
N VAL A 85 -9.49 -7.88 -2.02
CA VAL A 85 -10.07 -9.23 -1.93
C VAL A 85 -10.58 -9.51 -0.51
N ILE A 86 -9.81 -9.19 0.53
CA ILE A 86 -10.22 -9.36 1.94
C ILE A 86 -11.49 -8.56 2.24
N PHE A 87 -11.55 -7.30 1.79
CA PHE A 87 -12.74 -6.47 1.99
C PHE A 87 -13.96 -6.98 1.24
N TYR A 88 -13.76 -7.51 0.03
CA TYR A 88 -14.83 -8.09 -0.78
C TYR A 88 -15.40 -9.35 -0.10
N GLN A 89 -14.54 -10.26 0.35
CA GLN A 89 -14.98 -11.46 1.08
C GLN A 89 -15.75 -11.14 2.35
N MET A 90 -15.29 -10.14 3.11
CA MET A 90 -15.98 -9.70 4.32
C MET A 90 -17.35 -9.06 4.03
N ASN A 91 -17.53 -8.43 2.88
CA ASN A 91 -18.82 -7.90 2.46
C ASN A 91 -19.79 -9.01 2.01
N ILE A 92 -19.31 -10.04 1.30
CA ILE A 92 -20.13 -11.20 0.92
C ILE A 92 -20.69 -11.91 2.15
N LEU A 93 -19.85 -12.16 3.16
CA LEU A 93 -20.28 -12.82 4.40
C LEU A 93 -21.35 -12.01 5.16
N LYS A 94 -21.27 -10.67 5.13
CA LYS A 94 -22.28 -9.79 5.73
C LYS A 94 -23.57 -9.72 4.91
N GLY A 95 -23.47 -9.70 3.59
CA GLY A 95 -24.63 -9.71 2.70
C GLY A 95 -25.42 -11.02 2.80
N HIS A 96 -24.75 -12.14 3.01
CA HIS A 96 -25.39 -13.45 3.20
C HIS A 96 -26.17 -13.55 4.52
N LEU A 97 -25.78 -12.82 5.57
CA LEU A 97 -26.49 -12.76 6.86
C LEU A 97 -27.74 -11.86 6.85
N LEU A 98 -27.89 -10.99 5.84
CA LEU A 98 -29.05 -10.10 5.70
C LEU A 98 -30.16 -10.68 4.81
N LEU A 99 -29.90 -11.83 4.17
CA LEU A 99 -30.81 -12.53 3.27
C LEU A 99 -31.41 -13.82 3.87
N CYS A 100 -31.03 -14.18 5.11
CA CYS A 100 -31.66 -15.24 5.90
C CYS A 100 -32.49 -14.65 7.05
#